data_AF-A0A382QZQ4-F1
#
_entry.id   AF-A0A382QZQ4-F1
#
_cell.length_a   1.000
_cell.length_b   1.000
_cell.length_c   1.000
_cell.angle_alpha   90.00
_cell.angle_beta   90.00
_cell.angle_gamma   90.00
#
_symmetry.space_group_name_H-M   'P 1'
#
loop_
_entity.id
_entity.type
_entity.pdbx_description
1 polymer ?
#
loop_
_entity_poly.entity_id
_entity_poly.type
_entity_poly.pdbx_seq_one_letter_code
_entity_poly.pdbx_strand_id
1 'polypeptide(L)'
;MEIIFTILNIIKYLIYIVIILAIVVFLFLNFSPVFGGSPDKDSNKLIQSSRNFVDGKFLNIKTLYTNSRSSEKSASLLNWISPPKDKNPLKPLPTKQLKSSNLTPGKFAWLGHSTLLMNTDGIII
;
A
#
# COMPACT_ATOMS: atom_id res chain seq x y z
N MET A 1 -22.93 39.97 -19.45
CA MET A 1 -23.56 38.66 -19.73
C MET A 1 -22.52 37.61 -20.10
N GLU A 2 -21.55 37.94 -20.98
CA GLU A 2 -20.49 37.01 -21.41
C GLU A 2 -19.60 36.47 -20.29
N ILE A 3 -19.19 37.32 -19.34
CA ILE A 3 -18.34 36.90 -18.20
C ILE A 3 -19.00 35.79 -17.37
N ILE A 4 -20.31 35.89 -17.14
CA ILE A 4 -21.07 34.89 -16.38
C ILE A 4 -21.08 33.55 -17.12
N PHE A 5 -21.27 33.59 -18.46
CA PHE A 5 -21.25 32.39 -19.29
C PHE A 5 -19.87 31.70 -19.29
N THR A 6 -18.79 32.49 -19.34
CA THR A 6 -17.42 31.97 -19.24
C THR A 6 -17.16 31.32 -17.89
N ILE A 7 -17.57 31.95 -16.78
CA ILE A 7 -17.43 31.39 -15.43
C ILE A 7 -18.20 30.06 -15.30
N LEU A 8 -19.45 30.01 -15.79
CA LEU A 8 -20.25 28.80 -15.75
C LEU A 8 -19.62 27.65 -16.56
N ASN A 9 -19.01 27.96 -17.72
CA ASN A 9 -18.28 26.96 -18.50
C ASN A 9 -17.04 26.44 -17.77
N ILE A 10 -16.26 27.30 -17.13
CA ILE A 10 -15.09 26.88 -16.33
C ILE A 10 -15.53 25.93 -15.21
N ILE A 11 -16.60 26.28 -14.48
CA ILE A 11 -17.16 25.42 -13.42
C ILE A 11 -17.62 24.08 -14.00
N LYS A 12 -18.29 24.08 -15.15
CA LYS A 12 -18.74 22.85 -15.83
C LYS A 12 -17.57 21.91 -16.14
N TYR A 13 -16.49 22.43 -16.71
CA TYR A 13 -15.30 21.62 -17.01
C TYR A 13 -14.60 21.12 -15.75
N LEU A 14 -14.54 21.94 -14.69
CA LEU A 14 -13.98 21.52 -13.41
C LEU A 14 -14.78 20.35 -12.80
N ILE A 15 -16.11 20.42 -12.86
CA ILE A 15 -16.99 19.32 -12.42
C ILE A 15 -16.71 18.05 -13.24
N TYR A 16 -16.58 18.15 -14.57
CA TYR A 16 -16.25 16.99 -15.41
C TYR A 16 -14.90 16.37 -15.03
N ILE A 17 -13.87 17.18 -14.78
CA ILE A 17 -12.56 16.68 -14.35
C ILE A 17 -12.68 15.91 -13.03
N VAL A 18 -13.42 16.44 -12.05
CA VAL A 18 -13.63 15.77 -10.76
C VAL A 18 -14.37 14.45 -10.94
N ILE A 19 -15.41 14.40 -11.77
CA ILE A 19 -16.16 13.17 -12.06
C ILE A 19 -15.25 12.13 -12.73
N ILE A 20 -14.46 12.54 -13.73
CA ILE A 20 -13.53 11.64 -14.41
C ILE A 20 -12.50 11.09 -13.41
N LEU A 21 -11.93 11.93 -12.56
CA LEU A 21 -10.97 11.50 -11.54
C LEU A 21 -11.60 10.50 -10.57
N ALA A 22 -12.84 10.75 -10.13
CA ALA A 22 -13.57 9.84 -9.26
C ALA A 22 -13.79 8.46 -9.91
N ILE A 23 -14.14 8.44 -11.21
CA ILE A 23 -14.28 7.20 -11.98
C ILE A 23 -12.96 6.47 -12.08
N VAL A 24 -11.86 7.16 -12.39
CA VAL A 24 -10.52 6.55 -12.49
C VAL A 24 -10.10 5.94 -11.15
N VAL A 25 -10.28 6.67 -10.04
CA VAL A 25 -9.99 6.15 -8.69
C VAL A 25 -10.87 4.95 -8.36
N PHE A 26 -12.16 5.01 -8.65
CA PHE A 26 -13.08 3.89 -8.43
C PHE A 26 -12.64 2.64 -9.20
N LEU A 27 -12.32 2.77 -10.49
CA LEU A 27 -11.84 1.65 -11.30
C LEU A 27 -10.51 1.10 -10.75
N PHE A 28 -9.58 1.98 -10.37
CA PHE A 28 -8.29 1.55 -9.81
C PHE A 28 -8.46 0.77 -8.50
N LEU A 29 -9.31 1.23 -7.59
CA LEU A 29 -9.56 0.54 -6.32
C LEU A 29 -10.23 -0.83 -6.49
N ASN A 30 -11.07 -1.01 -7.51
CA ASN A 30 -11.82 -2.25 -7.72
C ASN A 30 -11.09 -3.27 -8.60
N PHE A 31 -10.27 -2.82 -9.57
CA PHE A 31 -9.67 -3.69 -10.58
C PHE A 31 -8.14 -3.81 -10.48
N SER A 32 -7.47 -2.95 -9.71
CA SER A 32 -6.02 -3.05 -9.59
C SER A 32 -5.63 -4.19 -8.64
N PRO A 33 -4.79 -5.15 -9.08
CA PRO A 33 -4.38 -6.28 -8.26
C PRO A 33 -3.51 -5.87 -7.05
N VAL A 34 -3.01 -4.63 -7.03
CA VAL A 34 -2.16 -4.11 -5.94
C VAL A 34 -2.88 -4.01 -4.58
N PHE A 35 -4.22 -3.98 -4.57
CA PHE A 35 -5.01 -3.95 -3.34
C PHE A 35 -5.38 -5.34 -2.81
N GLY A 36 -5.04 -6.40 -3.54
CA GLY A 36 -5.44 -7.76 -3.21
C GLY A 36 -6.93 -8.02 -3.52
N GLY A 37 -7.39 -9.23 -3.17
CA GLY A 37 -8.77 -9.67 -3.39
C GLY A 37 -9.59 -9.73 -2.10
N SER A 38 -10.91 -9.74 -2.23
CA SER A 38 -11.81 -10.04 -1.12
C SER A 38 -11.64 -11.50 -0.67
N PRO A 39 -11.76 -11.79 0.65
CA PRO A 39 -11.68 -13.15 1.16
C PRO A 39 -12.80 -14.02 0.57
N ASP A 40 -12.46 -15.24 0.15
CA ASP A 40 -13.44 -16.23 -0.29
C ASP A 40 -14.26 -16.80 0.89
N LYS A 41 -15.16 -17.75 0.60
CA LYS A 41 -16.06 -18.32 1.62
C LYS A 41 -15.29 -19.03 2.75
N ASP A 42 -14.20 -19.71 2.43
CA ASP A 42 -13.45 -20.49 3.41
C ASP A 42 -12.52 -19.59 4.24
N SER A 43 -11.90 -18.62 3.58
CA SER A 43 -11.14 -17.53 4.21
C SER A 43 -12.03 -16.74 5.19
N ASN A 44 -13.28 -16.43 4.80
CA ASN A 44 -14.22 -15.76 5.70
C ASN A 44 -14.58 -16.59 6.92
N LYS A 45 -14.82 -17.90 6.77
CA LYS A 45 -15.04 -18.79 7.92
C LYS A 45 -13.83 -18.83 8.85
N LEU A 46 -12.63 -18.86 8.28
CA LEU A 46 -11.38 -18.85 9.05
C LEU A 46 -11.21 -17.52 9.81
N ILE A 47 -11.48 -16.39 9.16
CA ILE A 47 -11.50 -15.07 9.78
C ILE A 47 -12.50 -15.02 10.93
N GLN A 48 -13.75 -15.42 10.69
CA GLN A 48 -14.84 -15.37 11.69
C GLN A 48 -14.63 -16.33 12.86
N SER A 49 -13.95 -17.45 12.65
CA SER A 49 -13.61 -18.41 13.71
C SER A 49 -12.36 -18.02 14.51
N SER A 50 -11.66 -16.96 14.10
CA SER A 50 -10.50 -16.47 14.84
C SER A 50 -10.92 -15.93 16.21
N ARG A 51 -10.19 -16.34 17.26
CA ARG A 51 -10.38 -15.82 18.63
C ARG A 51 -10.23 -14.29 18.73
N ASN A 52 -9.55 -13.68 17.77
CA ASN A 52 -9.31 -12.24 17.72
C ASN A 52 -10.36 -11.49 16.90
N PHE A 53 -11.33 -12.16 16.29
CA PHE A 53 -12.40 -11.53 15.54
C PHE A 53 -13.65 -11.43 16.42
N VAL A 54 -13.96 -10.22 16.90
CA VAL A 54 -15.06 -9.96 17.83
C VAL A 54 -15.90 -8.81 17.25
N ASP A 55 -17.22 -8.99 17.22
CA ASP A 55 -18.19 -7.97 16.74
C ASP A 55 -17.87 -7.40 15.35
N GLY A 56 -17.44 -8.26 14.43
CA GLY A 56 -17.15 -7.87 13.05
C GLY A 56 -15.80 -7.18 12.84
N LYS A 57 -14.93 -7.14 13.87
CA LYS A 57 -13.61 -6.48 13.80
C LYS A 57 -12.52 -7.37 14.37
N PHE A 58 -11.31 -7.22 13.83
CA PHE A 58 -10.12 -7.82 14.43
C PHE A 58 -9.62 -6.97 15.59
N LEU A 59 -9.50 -7.59 16.77
CA LEU A 59 -8.91 -7.02 17.96
C LEU A 59 -7.46 -7.46 18.08
N ASN A 60 -6.55 -6.48 18.17
CA ASN A 60 -5.13 -6.74 18.41
C ASN A 60 -4.91 -7.20 19.86
N ILE A 61 -4.20 -8.32 20.05
CA ILE A 61 -3.91 -8.88 21.39
C ILE A 61 -3.03 -7.93 22.22
N LYS A 62 -2.15 -7.17 21.57
CA LYS A 62 -1.27 -6.19 22.23
C LYS A 62 -1.89 -4.79 22.14
N THR A 63 -2.49 -4.34 23.24
CA THR A 63 -3.10 -3.01 23.37
C THR A 63 -2.08 -1.90 23.63
N LEU A 64 -0.92 -2.25 24.19
CA LEU A 64 0.18 -1.30 24.40
C LEU A 64 1.09 -1.25 23.17
N TYR A 65 0.80 -0.30 22.30
CA TYR A 65 1.84 0.31 21.48
C TYR A 65 2.75 1.13 22.39
N THR A 66 3.80 0.52 22.92
CA THR A 66 4.96 1.29 23.36
C THR A 66 5.62 1.86 22.11
N ASN A 67 5.20 3.05 21.70
CA ASN A 67 5.95 3.86 20.75
C ASN A 67 7.30 4.18 21.39
N SER A 68 8.28 3.28 21.23
CA SER A 68 9.68 3.47 21.60
C SER A 68 10.38 4.42 20.62
N ARG A 69 9.61 5.19 19.85
CA ARG A 69 10.09 6.20 18.94
C ARG A 69 10.52 7.40 19.77
N SER A 70 11.70 7.27 20.38
CA SER A 70 12.43 8.37 21.02
C SER A 70 12.48 9.52 20.03
N SER A 71 11.66 10.55 20.23
CA SER A 71 11.68 11.86 19.55
C SER A 71 12.45 11.87 18.21
N GLU A 72 12.03 11.02 17.26
CA GLU A 72 12.70 10.98 15.97
C GLU A 72 12.31 12.29 15.28
N LYS A 73 13.31 13.13 14.99
CA LYS A 73 13.12 14.36 14.19
C LYS A 73 12.22 14.02 13.02
N SER A 74 11.03 14.62 13.00
CA SER A 74 10.05 14.42 11.93
C SER A 74 10.76 14.61 10.59
N ALA A 75 10.80 13.55 9.78
CA ALA A 75 11.40 13.63 8.45
C ALA A 75 10.59 14.65 7.64
N SER A 76 11.17 15.82 7.40
CA SER A 76 10.57 16.84 6.54
C SER A 76 10.54 16.36 5.09
N LEU A 77 9.54 16.79 4.31
CA LEU A 77 9.48 16.57 2.87
C LEU A 77 10.77 17.02 2.16
N LEU A 78 11.43 18.06 2.69
CA LEU A 78 12.72 18.53 2.20
C LEU A 78 13.84 17.49 2.35
N ASN A 79 13.83 16.68 3.41
CA ASN A 79 14.81 15.59 3.61
C ASN A 79 14.58 14.42 2.64
N TRP A 80 13.45 14.40 1.95
CA TRP A 80 13.15 13.40 0.93
C TRP A 80 13.62 13.86 -0.44
N ILE A 81 13.45 15.15 -0.77
CA ILE A 81 13.94 15.78 -2.00
C ILE A 81 15.46 15.96 -1.98
N SER A 82 16.01 16.41 -0.85
CA SER A 82 17.45 16.60 -0.62
C SER A 82 17.89 15.67 0.51
N PRO A 83 18.15 14.40 0.21
CA PRO A 83 18.62 13.45 1.21
C PRO A 83 19.94 13.93 1.83
N PRO A 84 20.19 13.68 3.13
CA PRO A 84 21.48 13.96 3.75
C PRO A 84 22.64 13.35 2.96
N LYS A 85 23.81 13.98 3.09
CA LYS A 85 25.06 13.45 2.53
C LYS A 85 25.23 12.00 3.01
N ASP A 86 25.63 11.12 2.09
CA ASP A 86 25.86 9.69 2.31
C ASP A 86 24.61 8.82 2.58
N LYS A 87 23.39 9.36 2.46
CA LYS A 87 22.16 8.54 2.52
C LYS A 87 22.03 7.57 1.35
N ASN A 88 22.49 7.98 0.17
CA ASN A 88 22.44 7.15 -1.04
C ASN A 88 23.80 6.48 -1.24
N PRO A 89 23.82 5.17 -1.55
CA PRO A 89 25.08 4.48 -1.79
C PRO A 89 25.75 5.01 -3.06
N LEU A 90 27.08 5.13 -3.04
CA LEU A 90 27.88 5.61 -4.18
C LEU A 90 27.80 4.70 -5.42
N LYS A 91 27.42 3.44 -5.21
CA LYS A 91 27.21 2.44 -6.26
C LYS A 91 25.90 1.71 -5.99
N PRO A 92 25.21 1.22 -7.01
CA PRO A 92 24.02 0.38 -6.83
C PRO A 92 24.31 -0.79 -5.89
N LEU A 93 23.36 -1.09 -5.00
CA LEU A 93 23.45 -2.29 -4.19
C LEU A 93 23.41 -3.53 -5.09
N PRO A 94 24.15 -4.60 -4.76
CA PRO A 94 24.09 -5.83 -5.52
C PRO A 94 22.67 -6.41 -5.42
N THR A 95 22.00 -6.52 -6.55
CA THR A 95 20.66 -7.10 -6.66
C THR A 95 20.70 -8.36 -7.52
N LYS A 96 19.81 -9.31 -7.22
CA LYS A 96 19.66 -10.53 -8.02
C LYS A 96 18.24 -10.54 -8.58
N GLN A 97 18.12 -10.78 -9.88
CA GLN A 97 16.82 -10.95 -10.50
C GLN A 97 16.09 -12.13 -9.87
N LEU A 98 14.85 -11.89 -9.44
CA LEU A 98 14.00 -12.94 -8.90
C LEU A 98 13.67 -13.94 -10.00
N LYS A 99 13.91 -15.23 -9.71
CA LYS A 99 13.44 -16.35 -10.52
C LYS A 99 12.43 -17.12 -9.69
N SER A 100 11.26 -17.42 -10.26
CA SER A 100 10.18 -18.13 -9.54
C SER A 100 10.64 -19.49 -9.01
N SER A 101 11.59 -20.15 -9.69
CA SER A 101 12.21 -21.41 -9.23
C SER A 101 12.98 -21.30 -7.91
N ASN A 102 13.32 -20.08 -7.45
CA ASN A 102 14.00 -19.86 -6.17
C ASN A 102 13.02 -19.72 -4.99
N LEU A 103 11.72 -19.52 -5.24
CA LEU A 103 10.67 -19.41 -4.21
C LEU A 103 10.16 -20.79 -3.80
N THR A 104 11.05 -21.61 -3.26
CA THR A 104 10.70 -22.90 -2.65
C THR A 104 10.16 -22.70 -1.23
N PRO A 105 9.38 -23.64 -0.68
CA PRO A 105 8.90 -23.56 0.70
C PRO A 105 10.02 -23.23 1.70
N GLY A 106 9.75 -22.26 2.59
CA GLY A 106 10.72 -21.79 3.59
C GLY A 106 11.78 -20.81 3.07
N LYS A 107 11.74 -20.43 1.79
CA LYS A 107 12.56 -19.35 1.24
C LYS A 107 11.73 -18.11 0.96
N PHE A 108 12.39 -16.95 1.03
CA PHE A 108 11.81 -15.66 0.70
C PHE A 108 12.73 -14.84 -0.21
N ALA A 109 12.14 -13.93 -0.97
CA ALA A 109 12.81 -12.88 -1.71
C ALA A 109 12.51 -11.54 -1.04
N TRP A 110 13.56 -10.75 -0.79
CA TRP A 110 13.41 -9.38 -0.32
C TRP A 110 13.38 -8.42 -1.51
N LEU A 111 12.28 -7.69 -1.64
CA LEU A 111 12.03 -6.77 -2.76
C LEU A 111 12.36 -5.31 -2.41
N GLY A 112 13.05 -5.10 -1.27
CA GLY A 112 13.42 -3.79 -0.76
C GLY A 112 12.45 -3.27 0.30
N HIS A 113 12.93 -2.32 1.11
CA HIS A 113 12.20 -1.74 2.25
C HIS A 113 11.56 -2.84 3.11
N SER A 114 10.23 -2.81 3.27
CA SER A 114 9.46 -3.75 4.09
C SER A 114 8.68 -4.76 3.24
N THR A 115 9.11 -5.02 2.01
CA THR A 115 8.43 -5.93 1.08
C THR A 115 9.18 -7.26 0.97
N LEU A 116 8.49 -8.34 1.30
CA LEU A 116 8.94 -9.72 1.19
C LEU A 116 7.96 -10.51 0.32
N LEU A 117 8.49 -11.49 -0.40
CA LEU A 117 7.72 -12.48 -1.14
C LEU A 117 8.19 -13.87 -0.70
N MET A 118 7.30 -14.75 -0.26
CA MET A 118 7.67 -16.05 0.29
C MET A 118 6.74 -17.16 -0.18
N ASN A 119 7.23 -18.40 -0.12
CA ASN A 119 6.42 -19.59 -0.33
C ASN A 119 6.22 -20.30 1.02
N THR A 120 4.97 -20.36 1.46
CA THR A 120 4.55 -21.12 2.65
C THR A 120 3.72 -22.32 2.19
N ASP A 121 4.34 -23.50 2.20
CA ASP A 121 3.70 -24.77 1.85
C ASP A 121 2.90 -24.75 0.53
N GLY A 122 3.47 -24.14 -0.51
CA GLY A 122 2.88 -24.05 -1.85
C GLY A 122 2.05 -22.78 -2.09
N ILE A 123 1.83 -21.96 -1.07
CA ILE A 123 1.14 -20.67 -1.17
C ILE A 123 2.17 -19.56 -1.27
N ILE A 124 2.05 -18.71 -2.30
CA ILE A 124 2.90 -17.53 -2.45
C ILE A 124 2.23 -16.35 -1.74
N ILE A 125 2.97 -15.71 -0.84
CA ILE A 125 2.52 -14.58 -0.01
C ILE A 125 3.52 -13.43 -0.13
#